data_AF-A0A935R5I4-F1
#
_entry.id   AF-A0A935R5I4-F1
#
_cell.length_a   1.000
_cell.length_b   1.000
_cell.length_c   1.000
_cell.angle_alpha   90.00
_cell.angle_beta   90.00
_cell.angle_gamma   90.00
#
_symmetry.space_group_name_H-M   'P 1'
#
loop_
_entity.id
_entity.type
_entity.pdbx_description
1 polymer ?
#
loop_
_entity_poly.entity_id
_entity_poly.type
_entity_poly.pdbx_seq_one_letter_code
_entity_poly.pdbx_strand_id
1 'polypeptide(L)'
;MDFRSTLLIATSNVGAVDAERALGFASAKDAAIRRRDVTRALEGHFRPEFLNRFQHVVIFHPLTREQVREIARQELRRVLAREGITGRDLVVVEVDDAALDVVIERGFDPATAPGR
;
A
#
# COMPACT_ATOMS: atom_id res chain seq x y z
N MET A 1 22.09 -23.45 10.34
CA MET A 1 21.52 -22.49 9.36
C MET A 1 22.16 -21.14 9.61
N ASP A 2 22.66 -20.47 8.56
CA ASP A 2 23.29 -19.15 8.61
C ASP A 2 22.51 -18.19 7.70
N PHE A 3 22.22 -16.97 8.17
CA PHE A 3 21.40 -15.95 7.48
C PHE A 3 22.22 -14.70 7.12
N ARG A 4 23.55 -14.77 7.12
CA ARG A 4 24.44 -13.62 6.84
C ARG A 4 24.21 -12.97 5.46
N SER A 5 23.73 -13.71 4.48
CA SER A 5 23.42 -13.20 3.12
C SER A 5 21.92 -13.24 2.83
N THR A 6 21.09 -12.84 3.80
CA THR A 6 19.62 -12.83 3.66
C THR A 6 19.04 -11.49 4.10
N LEU A 7 18.23 -10.88 3.23
CA LEU A 7 17.40 -9.73 3.61
C LEU A 7 16.07 -10.25 4.19
N LEU A 8 15.87 -10.05 5.49
CA LEU A 8 14.61 -10.37 6.15
C LEU A 8 13.68 -9.15 6.09
N ILE A 9 12.53 -9.32 5.44
CA ILE A 9 11.42 -8.35 5.46
C ILE A 9 10.25 -9.01 6.18
N ALA A 10 9.72 -8.35 7.21
CA ALA A 10 8.52 -8.77 7.90
C ALA A 10 7.46 -7.67 7.79
N THR A 11 6.21 -8.05 7.58
CA THR A 11 5.08 -7.13 7.44
C THR A 11 4.05 -7.40 8.53
N SER A 12 3.49 -6.34 9.10
CA SER A 12 2.41 -6.44 10.09
C SER A 12 1.37 -5.36 9.82
N ASN A 13 0.11 -5.68 10.05
CA ASN A 13 -1.02 -4.76 10.03
C ASN A 13 -1.30 -4.12 11.40
N VAL A 14 -0.49 -4.41 12.42
CA VAL A 14 -0.60 -3.81 13.76
C VAL A 14 -0.45 -2.29 13.66
N GLY A 15 -1.39 -1.55 14.24
CA GLY A 15 -1.47 -0.08 14.16
C GLY A 15 -2.36 0.46 13.03
N ALA A 16 -2.84 -0.38 12.11
CA ALA A 16 -3.82 0.04 11.09
C ALA A 16 -5.19 0.37 11.70
N VAL A 17 -5.64 -0.43 12.67
CA VAL A 17 -6.97 -0.30 13.33
C VAL A 17 -7.10 0.99 14.15
N ASP A 18 -6.02 1.44 14.79
CA ASP A 18 -6.02 2.69 15.57
C ASP A 18 -5.97 3.93 14.66
N ALA A 19 -5.35 3.81 13.49
CA ALA A 19 -5.36 4.85 12.47
C ALA A 19 -6.77 5.06 11.87
N GLU A 20 -7.51 3.98 11.60
CA GLU A 20 -8.91 4.06 11.14
C GLU A 20 -9.82 4.77 12.15
N ARG A 21 -9.67 4.50 13.45
CA ARG A 21 -10.47 5.15 14.50
C ARG A 21 -10.13 6.62 14.67
N ALA A 22 -8.87 7.03 14.51
CA ALA A 22 -8.46 8.43 14.57
C ALA A 22 -9.04 9.26 13.39
N LEU A 23 -9.17 8.65 12.21
CA LEU A 23 -9.80 9.25 11.03
C LEU A 23 -11.31 9.53 11.22
N GLY A 24 -11.99 8.79 12.11
CA GLY A 24 -13.42 8.97 12.37
C GLY A 24 -13.78 10.16 13.28
N PHE A 25 -12.83 10.73 14.02
CA PHE A 25 -13.07 11.84 14.97
C PHE A 25 -12.32 13.14 14.62
N ALA A 26 -11.35 13.10 13.72
CA ALA A 26 -10.62 14.28 13.26
C ALA A 26 -10.83 14.48 11.75
N SER A 27 -10.93 15.75 11.32
CA SER A 27 -10.98 16.09 9.89
C SER A 27 -9.86 15.38 9.15
N ALA A 28 -10.18 14.72 8.03
CA ALA A 28 -9.29 13.87 7.23
C ALA A 28 -7.98 14.54 6.75
N LYS A 29 -7.80 15.84 7.01
CA LYS A 29 -6.59 16.60 6.70
C LYS A 29 -5.46 16.46 7.73
N ASP A 30 -5.75 16.04 8.97
CA ASP A 30 -4.77 16.04 10.08
C ASP A 30 -4.45 14.65 10.67
N ALA A 31 -5.10 13.59 10.17
CA ALA A 31 -4.89 12.22 10.64
C ALA A 31 -3.64 11.57 10.02
N ALA A 32 -2.49 12.22 10.14
CA ALA A 32 -1.22 11.58 9.80
C ALA A 32 -0.98 10.41 10.78
N ILE A 33 -0.66 9.22 10.26
CA ILE A 33 -0.25 8.08 11.07
C ILE A 33 1.00 8.50 11.85
N ARG A 34 0.84 8.77 13.16
CA ARG A 34 1.96 9.20 13.98
C ARG A 34 2.79 7.98 14.35
N ARG A 35 4.10 8.08 14.13
CA ARG A 35 5.04 7.03 14.48
C ARG A 35 4.93 6.54 15.92
N ARG A 36 4.63 7.45 16.85
CA ARG A 36 4.42 7.12 18.27
C ARG A 36 3.26 6.15 18.49
N ASP A 37 2.15 6.35 17.78
CA ASP A 37 0.93 5.55 17.94
C ASP A 37 1.17 4.13 17.40
N VAL A 38 1.81 4.02 16.23
CA VAL A 38 2.23 2.73 15.66
C VAL A 38 3.24 2.02 16.55
N THR A 39 4.23 2.74 17.10
CA THR A 39 5.23 2.15 18.00
C THR A 39 4.57 1.58 19.25
N ARG A 40 3.62 2.31 19.86
CA ARG A 40 2.86 1.81 21.02
C ARG A 40 2.03 0.58 20.66
N ALA A 41 1.37 0.56 19.50
CA ALA A 41 0.61 -0.60 19.05
C ALA A 41 1.52 -1.83 18.85
N LEU A 42 2.71 -1.64 18.28
CA LEU A 42 3.71 -2.70 18.11
C LEU A 42 4.23 -3.23 19.45
N GLU A 43 4.56 -2.36 20.42
CA GLU A 43 5.00 -2.76 21.76
C GLU A 43 3.90 -3.48 22.56
N GLY A 44 2.63 -3.15 22.31
CA GLY A 44 1.50 -3.85 22.91
C GLY A 44 1.25 -5.24 22.32
N HIS A 45 1.68 -5.49 21.07
CA HIS A 45 1.46 -6.75 20.37
C HIS A 45 2.70 -7.67 20.38
N PHE A 46 3.90 -7.11 20.27
CA PHE A 46 5.15 -7.83 20.19
C PHE A 46 6.05 -7.52 21.38
N ARG A 47 6.78 -8.55 21.83
CA ARG A 47 7.78 -8.40 22.88
C ARG A 47 8.93 -7.46 22.44
N PRO A 48 9.46 -6.61 23.34
CA PRO A 48 10.59 -5.72 23.03
C PRO A 48 11.80 -6.47 22.48
N GLU A 49 12.12 -7.68 22.97
CA GLU A 49 13.28 -8.45 22.50
C GLU A 49 13.11 -8.96 21.07
N PHE A 50 11.89 -9.07 20.56
CA PHE A 50 11.61 -9.38 19.17
C PHE A 50 11.77 -8.13 18.30
N LEU A 51 11.17 -7.00 18.71
CA LEU A 51 11.26 -5.73 17.98
C LEU A 51 12.71 -5.24 17.87
N ASN A 52 13.50 -5.40 18.93
CA ASN A 52 14.91 -5.02 18.96
C ASN A 52 15.81 -5.83 18.00
N ARG A 53 15.30 -6.90 17.36
CA ARG A 53 16.02 -7.64 16.31
C ARG A 53 15.89 -7.00 14.93
N PHE A 54 14.97 -6.05 14.76
CA PHE A 54 14.81 -5.32 13.52
C PHE A 54 15.63 -4.03 13.55
N GLN A 55 16.47 -3.84 12.54
CA GLN A 55 17.30 -2.63 12.40
C GLN A 55 16.45 -1.42 12.01
N HIS A 56 15.42 -1.65 11.18
CA HIS A 56 14.54 -0.60 10.67
C HIS A 56 13.10 -1.05 10.76
N VAL A 57 12.25 -0.13 11.21
CA VAL A 57 10.79 -0.26 11.16
C VAL A 57 10.28 0.82 10.22
N VAL A 58 9.57 0.45 9.16
CA VAL A 58 9.02 1.37 8.17
C VAL A 58 7.51 1.46 8.36
N ILE A 59 6.97 2.67 8.39
CA ILE A 59 5.53 2.91 8.51
C ILE A 59 5.01 3.31 7.14
N PHE A 60 4.05 2.54 6.64
CA PHE A 60 3.37 2.84 5.39
C PHE A 60 2.25 3.85 5.66
N HIS A 61 2.21 4.89 4.83
CA HIS A 61 1.13 5.87 4.85
C HIS A 61 0.11 5.50 3.76
N PRO A 62 -1.17 5.83 3.93
CA PRO A 62 -2.18 5.61 2.90
C PRO A 62 -1.77 6.28 1.58
N LEU A 63 -2.06 5.62 0.47
CA LEU A 63 -1.80 6.17 -0.85
C LEU A 63 -2.74 7.35 -1.12
N THR A 64 -2.18 8.42 -1.68
CA THR A 64 -2.96 9.52 -2.25
C THR A 64 -3.62 9.08 -3.54
N ARG A 65 -4.69 9.78 -3.95
CA ARG A 65 -5.40 9.48 -5.20
C ARG A 65 -4.47 9.58 -6.42
N GLU A 66 -3.55 10.53 -6.41
CA GLU A 66 -2.55 10.74 -7.44
C GLU A 66 -1.57 9.55 -7.52
N GLN A 67 -1.11 9.04 -6.37
CA GLN A 67 -0.26 7.84 -6.33
C GLN A 67 -1.00 6.60 -6.82
N VAL A 68 -2.28 6.44 -6.46
CA VAL A 68 -3.12 5.34 -6.96
C VAL A 68 -3.30 5.43 -8.47
N ARG A 69 -3.47 6.64 -9.02
CA ARG A 69 -3.55 6.84 -10.47
C ARG A 69 -2.30 6.35 -11.20
N GLU A 70 -1.12 6.69 -10.70
CA GLU A 70 0.13 6.26 -11.31
C GLU A 70 0.32 4.74 -11.23
N ILE A 71 -0.06 4.13 -10.10
CA ILE A 71 -0.04 2.66 -9.96
C ILE A 71 -1.02 2.02 -10.96
N ALA A 72 -2.25 2.53 -11.05
CA ALA A 72 -3.25 1.99 -11.97
C ALA A 72 -2.78 2.08 -13.43
N ARG A 73 -2.11 3.16 -13.81
CA ARG A 73 -1.49 3.32 -15.13
C ARG A 73 -0.37 2.30 -15.38
N GLN A 74 0.45 2.00 -14.38
CA GLN A 74 1.49 0.96 -14.50
C GLN A 74 0.89 -0.44 -14.62
N GLU A 75 -0.14 -0.76 -13.84
CA GLU A 75 -0.84 -2.04 -13.93
C GLU A 75 -1.54 -2.21 -15.28
N LEU A 76 -2.14 -1.14 -15.81
CA LEU A 76 -2.70 -1.15 -17.16
C LEU A 76 -1.64 -1.48 -18.21
N ARG A 77 -0.46 -0.85 -18.15
CA ARG A 77 0.65 -1.18 -19.06
C ARG A 77 1.06 -2.65 -18.95
N ARG A 78 1.13 -3.20 -17.74
CA ARG A 78 1.46 -4.63 -17.52
C ARG A 78 0.41 -5.55 -18.13
N VAL A 79 -0.87 -5.20 -17.99
CA VAL A 79 -1.97 -5.96 -18.62
C VAL A 79 -1.84 -5.92 -20.14
N LEU A 80 -1.67 -4.73 -20.72
CA LEU A 80 -1.54 -4.56 -22.17
C LEU A 80 -0.33 -5.31 -22.74
N ALA A 81 0.77 -5.39 -21.98
CA ALA A 81 1.99 -6.11 -22.37
C ALA A 81 1.87 -7.65 -22.34
N ARG A 82 0.75 -8.22 -21.86
CA ARG A 82 0.56 -9.69 -21.84
C ARG A 82 0.48 -10.25 -23.27
N GLU A 83 1.14 -11.40 -23.48
CA GLU A 83 1.07 -12.14 -24.74
C GLU A 83 -0.39 -12.48 -25.07
N GLY A 84 -0.86 -12.02 -26.24
CA GLY A 84 -2.25 -12.16 -26.68
C GLY A 84 -3.07 -10.86 -26.68
N ILE A 85 -2.60 -9.78 -26.05
CA ILE A 85 -3.23 -8.46 -26.15
C ILE A 85 -2.46 -7.59 -27.16
N THR A 86 -1.22 -7.23 -26.85
CA THR A 86 -0.37 -6.44 -27.76
C THR A 86 0.89 -7.17 -28.22
N GLY A 87 1.25 -8.30 -27.63
CA GLY A 87 2.52 -9.00 -27.89
C GLY A 87 2.76 -9.56 -29.30
N ARG A 88 1.89 -9.25 -30.28
CA ARG A 88 2.09 -9.56 -31.71
C ARG A 88 1.94 -8.34 -32.62
N ASP A 89 1.80 -7.14 -32.06
CA ASP A 89 1.48 -5.88 -32.76
C ASP A 89 0.22 -5.95 -33.66
N LEU A 90 -0.65 -6.94 -33.43
CA LEU A 90 -1.87 -7.15 -34.21
C LEU A 90 -3.03 -6.24 -33.77
N VAL A 91 -2.94 -5.68 -32.56
CA VAL A 91 -3.99 -4.86 -31.94
C VAL A 91 -3.35 -3.71 -31.18
N VAL A 92 -3.76 -2.49 -31.50
CA VAL A 92 -3.44 -1.28 -30.72
C VAL A 92 -4.61 -1.05 -29.75
N VAL A 93 -4.31 -0.97 -28.46
CA VAL A 93 -5.30 -0.66 -27.43
C VAL A 93 -4.95 0.69 -26.82
N GLU A 94 -5.76 1.69 -27.10
CA GLU A 94 -5.71 2.99 -26.45
C GLU A 94 -6.75 3.05 -25.34
N VAL A 95 -6.35 3.57 -24.18
CA VAL A 95 -7.23 3.75 -23.03
C VAL A 95 -7.22 5.22 -22.65
N ASP A 96 -8.40 5.82 -22.65
CA ASP A 96 -8.59 7.21 -22.24
C ASP A 96 -8.30 7.35 -20.74
N ASP A 97 -7.66 8.46 -20.35
CA ASP A 97 -7.44 8.84 -18.97
C ASP A 97 -8.75 8.91 -18.16
N ALA A 98 -9.86 9.31 -18.78
CA ALA A 98 -11.19 9.32 -18.17
C ALA A 98 -11.70 7.91 -17.85
N ALA A 99 -11.36 6.90 -18.67
CA ALA A 99 -11.70 5.52 -18.38
C ALA A 99 -10.91 4.99 -17.16
N LEU A 100 -9.63 5.39 -17.06
CA LEU A 100 -8.80 5.06 -15.90
C LEU A 100 -9.33 5.72 -14.62
N ASP A 101 -9.84 6.96 -14.71
CA ASP A 101 -10.45 7.66 -13.59
C ASP A 101 -11.67 6.93 -13.04
N VAL A 102 -12.56 6.43 -13.91
CA VAL A 102 -13.73 5.66 -13.47
C VAL A 102 -13.33 4.38 -12.73
N VAL A 103 -12.26 3.71 -13.17
CA VAL A 103 -11.73 2.51 -12.50
C VAL A 103 -11.19 2.87 -11.12
N ILE A 104 -10.44 3.97 -11.01
CA ILE A 104 -9.91 4.45 -9.72
C ILE A 104 -11.05 4.85 -8.79
N GLU A 105 -12.05 5.59 -9.26
CA GLU A 105 -13.19 6.00 -8.43
C GLU A 105 -13.98 4.83 -7.87
N ARG A 106 -14.14 3.75 -8.65
CA ARG A 106 -14.86 2.55 -8.20
C ARG A 106 -14.00 1.60 -7.38
N GLY A 107 -12.68 1.61 -7.58
CA GLY A 107 -11.75 0.67 -6.95
C GLY A 107 -10.97 1.24 -5.78
N PHE A 108 -10.92 2.57 -5.62
CA PHE A 108 -10.21 3.23 -4.53
C PHE A 108 -11.11 3.38 -3.31
N ASP A 109 -10.89 2.49 -2.35
CA ASP A 109 -11.34 2.68 -0.98
C ASP A 109 -10.14 3.05 -0.11
N PRO A 110 -10.09 4.29 0.45
CA PRO A 110 -9.02 4.71 1.34
C PRO A 110 -8.86 3.81 2.58
N ALA A 111 -9.93 3.14 3.01
CA ALA A 111 -9.91 2.23 4.16
C ALA A 111 -9.46 0.81 3.79
N THR A 112 -9.52 0.41 2.51
CA THR A 112 -9.32 -0.99 2.07
C THR A 112 -8.13 -1.16 1.12
N ALA A 113 -7.17 -0.23 1.10
CA ALA A 113 -5.94 -0.37 0.30
C ALA A 113 -5.24 -1.73 0.58
N PRO A 114 -4.75 -2.43 -0.46
CA PRO A 114 -4.83 -3.89 -0.52
C PRO A 114 -3.86 -4.57 0.45
N GLY A 115 -4.43 -5.36 1.36
CA GLY A 115 -3.75 -6.26 2.28
C GLY A 115 -4.52 -7.56 2.49
N ARG A 116 -5.31 -7.99 1.50
CA ARG A 116 -5.91 -9.32 1.41
C ARG A 116 -5.52 -10.01 0.12
#